data_AF-A0A0N7IG24-F1
#
_entry.id   AF-A0A0N7IG24-F1
#
_cell.length_a   1.000
_cell.length_b   1.000
_cell.length_c   1.000
_cell.angle_alpha   90.00
_cell.angle_beta   90.00
_cell.angle_gamma   90.00
#
_symmetry.space_group_name_H-M   'P 1'
#
loop_
_entity.id
_entity.type
_entity.pdbx_description
1 polymer ?
#
loop_
_entity_poly.entity_id
_entity_poly.type
_entity_poly.pdbx_seq_one_letter_code
_entity_poly.pdbx_strand_id
1 'polypeptide(L)'
;MEAMNYEYLIRAVFKCGRTRRFGADADIFRGLERVSVPFPGQKSVDQYKLGFKIGEVAAYLHTALYEVQEQYKDDKMFISKIDKCLEYLYEPSLEDIDKCIEEAWIAFKEIGLYAG
;
A
#
# COMPACT_ATOMS: atom_id res chain seq x y z
N MET A 1 -1.80 -10.17 3.61
CA MET A 1 -0.70 -9.42 4.25
C MET A 1 -1.13 -8.90 5.63
N GLU A 2 -0.24 -8.46 6.54
CA GLU A 2 -0.70 -7.74 7.74
C GLU A 2 -0.97 -6.26 7.43
N ALA A 3 -2.13 -5.74 7.86
CA ALA A 3 -2.51 -4.33 7.69
C ALA A 3 -1.47 -3.33 8.25
N MET A 4 -0.64 -3.76 9.20
CA MET A 4 0.46 -2.95 9.73
C MET A 4 1.57 -2.72 8.71
N ASN A 5 1.81 -3.63 7.77
CA ASN A 5 2.82 -3.44 6.73
C ASN A 5 2.43 -2.31 5.78
N TYR A 6 1.15 -2.20 5.44
CA TYR A 6 0.60 -1.06 4.68
C TYR A 6 0.89 0.26 5.39
N GLU A 7 0.55 0.35 6.69
CA GLU A 7 0.80 1.55 7.48
C GLU A 7 2.29 1.87 7.55
N TYR A 8 3.13 0.90 7.89
CA TYR A 8 4.57 1.09 8.04
C TYR A 8 5.25 1.52 6.74
N LEU A 9 4.83 0.99 5.60
CA LEU A 9 5.32 1.41 4.30
C LEU A 9 5.08 2.91 4.10
N ILE A 10 3.84 3.38 4.28
CA ILE A 10 3.50 4.80 4.11
C ILE A 10 4.24 5.68 5.13
N ARG A 11 4.34 5.22 6.38
CA ARG A 11 5.05 5.95 7.44
C ARG A 11 6.55 6.06 7.21
N ALA A 12 7.16 5.03 6.65
CA ALA A 12 8.59 5.04 6.30
C ALA A 12 8.92 6.15 5.29
N VAL A 13 8.05 6.34 4.29
CA VAL A 13 8.24 7.38 3.25
C VAL A 13 8.09 8.79 3.83
N PHE A 14 6.98 9.06 4.54
CA PHE A 14 6.68 10.41 4.99
C PHE A 14 7.35 10.78 6.33
N LYS A 15 8.06 9.83 6.96
CA LYS A 15 8.66 9.97 8.30
C LYS A 15 7.69 10.56 9.32
N CYS A 16 6.40 10.27 9.15
CA CYS A 16 5.39 10.68 10.10
C CYS A 16 5.47 9.72 11.29
N GLY A 17 5.87 10.25 12.44
CA GLY A 17 5.84 9.54 13.72
C GLY A 17 4.39 9.22 14.12
N ARG A 18 3.96 9.55 15.34
CA ARG A 18 2.55 9.32 15.73
C ARG A 18 1.57 10.31 15.10
N THR A 19 2.06 11.36 14.45
CA THR A 19 1.23 12.38 13.79
C THR A 19 0.66 11.79 12.49
N ARG A 20 -0.68 11.68 12.40
CA ARG A 20 -1.38 11.05 11.27
C ARG A 20 -1.08 11.77 9.95
N ARG A 21 -0.41 11.09 9.02
CA ARG A 21 -0.49 11.38 7.58
C ARG A 21 -1.74 10.68 7.05
N PHE A 22 -2.57 11.35 6.25
CA PHE A 22 -3.69 10.68 5.59
C PHE A 22 -3.17 9.51 4.74
N GLY A 23 -3.80 8.33 4.87
CA GLY A 23 -3.34 7.09 4.26
C GLY A 23 -2.44 6.24 5.16
N ALA A 24 -1.73 6.83 6.12
CA ALA A 24 -0.86 6.11 7.06
C ALA A 24 -1.65 5.55 8.26
N ASP A 25 -2.68 4.74 7.98
CA ASP A 25 -3.56 4.15 8.99
C ASP A 25 -3.92 2.71 8.58
N ALA A 26 -3.49 1.72 9.36
CA ALA A 26 -3.77 0.32 9.10
C ALA A 26 -5.29 0.01 9.02
N ASP A 27 -6.17 0.82 9.62
CA ASP A 27 -7.62 0.63 9.53
C ASP A 27 -8.18 0.85 8.12
N ILE A 28 -7.46 1.58 7.25
CA ILE A 28 -7.80 1.71 5.83
C ILE A 28 -7.69 0.34 5.15
N PHE A 29 -6.56 -0.34 5.32
CA PHE A 29 -6.35 -1.68 4.76
C PHE A 29 -7.26 -2.72 5.41
N ARG A 30 -7.47 -2.68 6.73
CA ARG A 30 -8.48 -3.54 7.39
C ARG A 30 -9.88 -3.28 6.83
N GLY A 31 -10.17 -2.06 6.40
CA GLY A 31 -11.39 -1.70 5.69
C GLY A 31 -11.55 -2.48 4.37
N LEU A 32 -10.48 -2.58 3.59
CA LEU A 32 -10.42 -3.40 2.38
C LEU A 32 -10.62 -4.89 2.69
N GLU A 33 -9.92 -5.43 3.69
CA GLU A 33 -10.06 -6.84 4.10
C GLU A 33 -11.48 -7.17 4.55
N ARG A 34 -12.16 -6.25 5.24
CA ARG A 34 -13.55 -6.47 5.67
C ARG A 34 -14.52 -6.53 4.50
N VAL A 35 -14.29 -5.78 3.42
CA VAL A 35 -15.19 -5.78 2.26
C VAL A 35 -14.85 -6.85 1.23
N SER A 36 -13.69 -7.50 1.34
CA SER A 36 -13.30 -8.61 0.44
C SER A 36 -13.98 -9.94 0.77
N VAL A 37 -14.66 -10.02 1.91
CA VAL A 37 -15.42 -11.20 2.35
C VAL A 37 -16.90 -10.84 2.60
N PRO A 38 -17.85 -11.75 2.33
CA PRO A 38 -19.26 -11.51 2.64
C PRO A 38 -19.49 -11.53 4.15
N PHE A 39 -20.30 -10.59 4.66
CA PHE A 39 -20.74 -10.61 6.06
C PHE A 39 -21.75 -11.75 6.30
N PRO A 40 -21.93 -12.23 7.55
CA PRO A 40 -22.95 -13.22 7.87
C PRO A 40 -24.34 -12.80 7.38
N GLY A 41 -24.96 -13.63 6.53
CA GLY A 41 -26.26 -13.36 5.91
C GLY A 41 -26.20 -12.69 4.53
N GLN A 42 -25.02 -12.27 4.06
CA GLN A 42 -24.82 -11.77 2.70
C GLN A 42 -24.46 -12.91 1.74
N LYS A 43 -25.16 -12.99 0.60
CA LYS A 43 -24.94 -14.07 -0.39
C LYS A 43 -23.61 -13.97 -1.14
N SER A 44 -23.13 -12.76 -1.39
CA SER A 44 -21.93 -12.49 -2.19
C SER A 44 -21.31 -11.15 -1.82
N VAL A 45 -20.01 -11.01 -2.07
CA VAL A 45 -19.27 -9.75 -1.88
C VAL A 45 -19.88 -8.62 -2.71
N ASP A 46 -19.98 -7.43 -2.10
CA ASP A 46 -20.37 -6.20 -2.78
C ASP A 46 -19.20 -5.68 -3.63
N GLN A 47 -19.25 -5.97 -4.93
CA GLN A 47 -18.17 -5.68 -5.88
C GLN A 47 -17.89 -4.17 -6.02
N TYR A 48 -18.92 -3.33 -5.87
CA TYR A 48 -18.73 -1.88 -5.94
C TYR A 48 -17.93 -1.38 -4.73
N LYS A 49 -18.30 -1.82 -3.52
CA LYS A 49 -17.55 -1.46 -2.30
C LYS A 49 -16.14 -2.01 -2.31
N LEU A 50 -15.97 -3.24 -2.80
CA LEU A 50 -14.64 -3.84 -2.95
C LEU A 50 -13.78 -3.00 -3.90
N GLY A 51 -14.27 -2.69 -5.10
CA GLY A 51 -13.56 -1.85 -6.06
C GLY A 51 -13.23 -0.46 -5.52
N PHE A 52 -14.17 0.16 -4.80
CA PHE A 52 -13.93 1.45 -4.14
C PHE A 52 -12.79 1.38 -3.11
N LYS A 53 -12.76 0.35 -2.27
CA LYS A 53 -11.70 0.18 -1.25
C LYS A 53 -10.35 -0.18 -1.85
N ILE A 54 -10.33 -0.96 -2.93
CA ILE A 54 -9.10 -1.22 -3.69
C ILE A 54 -8.54 0.10 -4.22
N GLY A 55 -9.37 0.93 -4.87
CA GLY A 55 -8.95 2.23 -5.38
C GLY A 55 -8.44 3.19 -4.29
N GLU A 56 -9.11 3.22 -3.13
CA GLU A 56 -8.68 4.02 -1.97
C GLU A 56 -7.27 3.60 -1.49
N VAL A 57 -7.04 2.30 -1.27
CA VAL A 57 -5.73 1.79 -0.84
C VAL A 57 -4.66 2.03 -1.90
N ALA A 58 -4.97 1.76 -3.17
CA ALA A 58 -4.06 1.96 -4.29
C ALA A 58 -3.61 3.42 -4.42
N ALA A 59 -4.52 4.38 -4.25
CA ALA A 59 -4.19 5.81 -4.33
C ALA A 59 -3.18 6.24 -3.25
N TYR A 60 -3.32 5.74 -2.03
CA TYR A 60 -2.36 6.01 -0.96
C TYR A 60 -1.01 5.34 -1.19
N LEU A 61 -0.99 4.11 -1.72
CA LEU A 61 0.25 3.44 -2.11
C LEU A 61 0.96 4.18 -3.26
N HIS A 62 0.25 4.55 -4.32
CA HIS A 62 0.76 5.39 -5.41
C HIS A 62 1.43 6.65 -4.87
N THR A 63 0.73 7.37 -4.00
CA THR A 63 1.26 8.61 -3.41
C THR A 63 2.56 8.38 -2.64
N ALA A 64 2.64 7.30 -1.85
CA ALA A 64 3.84 6.96 -1.08
C ALA A 64 4.99 6.50 -1.99
N LEU A 65 4.71 5.70 -3.01
CA LEU A 65 5.72 5.17 -3.91
C LEU A 65 6.27 6.26 -4.85
N TYR A 66 5.46 7.18 -5.35
CA TYR A 66 5.97 8.33 -6.10
C TYR A 66 6.85 9.23 -5.24
N GLU A 67 6.44 9.49 -4.00
CA GLU A 67 7.24 10.28 -3.06
C GLU A 67 8.61 9.62 -2.80
N VAL A 68 8.65 8.31 -2.57
CA VAL A 68 9.93 7.61 -2.33
C VAL A 68 10.80 7.60 -3.58
N GLN A 69 10.20 7.55 -4.78
CA GLN A 69 10.97 7.67 -6.01
C GLN A 69 11.69 9.00 -6.12
N GLU A 70 11.01 10.10 -5.82
CA GLU A 70 11.61 11.43 -5.83
C GLU A 70 12.73 11.58 -4.78
N GLN A 71 12.53 11.01 -3.58
CA GLN A 71 13.52 11.04 -2.51
C GLN A 71 14.79 10.24 -2.83
N TYR A 72 14.68 9.16 -3.61
CA TYR A 72 15.76 8.23 -3.93
C TYR A 72 16.10 8.15 -5.42
N LYS A 73 15.81 9.21 -6.19
CA LYS A 73 15.91 9.25 -7.67
C LYS A 73 17.28 8.83 -8.25
N ASP A 74 18.34 8.96 -7.47
CA ASP A 74 19.70 8.62 -7.90
C ASP A 74 20.03 7.12 -7.69
N ASP A 75 19.27 6.41 -6.85
CA ASP A 75 19.40 4.96 -6.64
C ASP A 75 18.59 4.18 -7.69
N LYS A 76 19.16 4.04 -8.89
CA LYS A 76 18.48 3.40 -10.03
C LYS A 76 18.03 1.96 -9.75
N MET A 77 18.75 1.21 -8.91
CA MET A 77 18.39 -0.17 -8.60
C MET A 77 17.16 -0.22 -7.69
N PHE A 78 17.11 0.65 -6.68
CA PHE A 78 15.95 0.81 -5.82
C PHE A 78 14.74 1.31 -6.61
N ILE A 79 14.90 2.36 -7.43
CA ILE A 79 13.83 2.95 -8.24
C ILE A 79 13.18 1.93 -9.16
N SER A 80 13.97 1.08 -9.83
CA SER A 80 13.42 0.03 -10.70
C SER A 80 12.54 -0.98 -9.95
N LYS A 81 12.81 -1.26 -8.66
CA LYS A 81 11.93 -2.10 -7.84
C LYS A 81 10.63 -1.38 -7.50
N ILE A 82 10.69 -0.07 -7.26
CA ILE A 82 9.51 0.75 -6.99
C ILE A 82 8.65 0.92 -8.26
N ASP A 83 9.26 1.09 -9.44
CA ASP A 83 8.55 1.12 -10.73
C ASP A 83 7.72 -0.15 -10.92
N LYS A 84 8.31 -1.32 -10.67
CA LYS A 84 7.60 -2.61 -10.72
C LYS A 84 6.42 -2.65 -9.73
N CYS A 85 6.58 -2.07 -8.54
CA CYS A 85 5.49 -1.99 -7.57
C CYS A 85 4.34 -1.10 -8.06
N LEU A 86 4.64 0.02 -8.74
CA LEU A 86 3.64 0.91 -9.32
C LEU A 86 2.85 0.25 -10.45
N GLU A 87 3.45 -0.68 -11.21
CA GLU A 87 2.76 -1.45 -12.25
C GLU A 87 1.58 -2.27 -11.68
N TYR A 88 1.72 -2.83 -10.47
CA TYR A 88 0.63 -3.54 -9.78
C TYR A 88 -0.58 -2.64 -9.49
N LEU A 89 -0.41 -1.31 -9.46
CA LEU A 89 -1.42 -0.36 -9.03
C LEU A 89 -2.19 0.32 -10.18
N TYR A 90 -1.98 -0.07 -11.44
CA TYR A 90 -2.68 0.51 -12.59
C TYR A 90 -4.16 0.09 -12.66
N GLU A 91 -4.42 -1.22 -12.64
CA GLU A 91 -5.76 -1.82 -12.53
C GLU A 91 -5.73 -2.92 -11.45
N PRO A 92 -5.57 -2.53 -10.17
CA PRO A 92 -5.21 -3.46 -9.12
C PRO A 92 -6.35 -4.42 -8.77
N SER A 93 -6.02 -5.69 -8.61
CA SER A 93 -6.78 -6.63 -7.81
C SER A 93 -6.34 -6.58 -6.33
N LEU A 94 -7.03 -7.31 -5.45
CA LEU A 94 -6.59 -7.46 -4.06
C LEU A 94 -5.19 -8.10 -3.96
N GLU A 95 -4.92 -9.07 -4.83
CA GLU A 95 -3.62 -9.76 -4.88
C GLU A 95 -2.50 -8.82 -5.34
N ASP A 96 -2.79 -7.92 -6.28
CA ASP A 96 -1.82 -6.93 -6.75
C ASP A 96 -1.47 -5.91 -5.66
N ILE A 97 -2.45 -5.52 -4.84
CA ILE A 97 -2.21 -4.67 -3.66
C ILE A 97 -1.30 -5.38 -2.66
N ASP A 98 -1.57 -6.65 -2.34
CA ASP A 98 -0.74 -7.43 -1.43
C ASP A 98 0.70 -7.55 -1.98
N LYS A 99 0.87 -7.89 -3.26
CA LYS A 99 2.20 -7.96 -3.91
C LYS A 99 2.93 -6.63 -3.89
N CYS A 100 2.24 -5.54 -4.20
CA CYS A 100 2.82 -4.20 -4.15
C CYS A 100 3.37 -3.88 -2.76
N ILE A 101 2.61 -4.15 -1.69
CA ILE A 101 3.06 -3.88 -0.33
C ILE A 101 4.24 -4.79 0.04
N GLU A 102 4.20 -6.08 -0.34
CA GLU A 102 5.27 -7.04 -0.04
C GLU A 102 6.59 -6.63 -0.67
N GLU A 103 6.58 -6.43 -1.98
CA GLU A 103 7.79 -6.17 -2.75
C GLU A 103 8.36 -4.80 -2.44
N ALA A 104 7.52 -3.77 -2.26
CA ALA A 104 7.96 -2.46 -1.84
C ALA A 104 8.60 -2.51 -0.43
N TRP A 105 8.01 -3.26 0.49
CA TRP A 105 8.56 -3.40 1.84
C TRP A 105 9.91 -4.14 1.84
N ILE A 106 10.09 -5.13 0.97
CA ILE A 106 11.39 -5.79 0.76
C ILE A 106 12.41 -4.77 0.24
N ALA A 107 12.07 -4.01 -0.80
CA ALA A 107 12.95 -2.99 -1.37
C ALA A 107 13.35 -1.93 -0.33
N PHE A 108 12.41 -1.51 0.52
CA PHE A 108 12.69 -0.53 1.58
C PHE A 108 13.71 -1.06 2.59
N LYS A 109 13.57 -2.33 3.01
CA LYS A 109 14.50 -2.95 3.97
C LYS A 109 15.93 -3.04 3.44
N GLU A 110 16.09 -3.32 2.15
CA GLU A 110 17.42 -3.44 1.52
C GLU A 110 18.22 -2.13 1.59
N ILE A 111 17.56 -0.99 1.53
CA ILE A 111 18.18 0.35 1.64
C ILE A 111 18.13 0.92 3.06
N GLY A 112 17.59 0.16 4.02
CA GLY A 112 17.45 0.58 5.42
C GLY A 112 16.37 1.64 5.66
N LEU A 113 15.34 1.70 4.81
CA LEU A 113 14.19 2.59 4.98
C LEU A 113 13.13 1.92 5.87
N TYR A 114 12.87 2.49 7.05
CA TYR A 114 11.95 1.94 8.05
C TYR A 114 10.96 2.99 8.56
N ALA A 115 9.83 2.53 9.09
CA ALA A 115 8.89 3.38 9.79
C ALA A 115 9.51 3.90 11.10
N GLY A 116 9.33 5.20 11.36
CA GLY A 116 9.73 5.88 12.61
C GLY A 116 8.65 5.96 13.67
#